data_AF-A0AAU2MM11-F1
#
_entry.id   AF-A0AAU2MM11-F1
#
_cell.length_a   1.000
_cell.length_b   1.000
_cell.length_c   1.000
_cell.angle_alpha   90.00
_cell.angle_beta   90.00
_cell.angle_gamma   90.00
#
_symmetry.space_group_name_H-M   'P 1'
#
loop_
_entity.id
_entity.type
_entity.pdbx_description
1 polymer ?
#
loop_
_entity_poly.entity_id
_entity_poly.type
_entity_poly.pdbx_seq_one_letter_code
_entity_poly.pdbx_strand_id
1 'polypeptide(L)'
;MAGEESTHPMPGALTEEQAGRLLADMNEAIRAGEEMRKLRAEMIKLFIGFGWTQDRIARLAAMSQPAVSKQMAKYRLDDEPPSPMALSLDQHDTPWLEGRLWALAEEISETLGDTARCTRYVDAIARGKKRFTPENVDELRRLVEEDLRLHRATVPGSYQDAYDRISRGLDVPPKPTTATTTPATASAPVRRTLAHRIQRDRLKGDA
;
A
#
# COMPACT_ATOMS: atom_id res chain seq x y z
N MET A 1 58.65 -9.05 -38.97
CA MET A 1 57.47 -9.02 -39.86
C MET A 1 56.37 -9.79 -39.13
N ALA A 2 55.62 -9.11 -38.27
CA ALA A 2 54.31 -8.49 -38.54
C ALA A 2 53.18 -9.52 -38.31
N GLY A 3 52.18 -9.31 -37.47
CA GLY A 3 51.85 -8.23 -36.53
C GLY A 3 50.71 -8.75 -35.65
N GLU A 4 50.79 -8.47 -34.34
CA GLU A 4 49.75 -8.82 -33.38
C GLU A 4 48.49 -7.99 -33.67
N GLU A 5 47.43 -8.65 -34.09
CA GLU A 5 46.12 -8.04 -34.28
C GLU A 5 45.53 -7.75 -32.89
N SER A 6 45.84 -6.55 -32.42
CA SER A 6 45.36 -5.98 -31.17
C SER A 6 43.90 -5.56 -31.35
N THR A 7 42.96 -6.46 -31.08
CA THR A 7 41.53 -6.15 -31.04
C THR A 7 41.26 -5.17 -29.89
N HIS A 8 41.31 -3.87 -30.19
CA HIS A 8 40.99 -2.80 -29.25
C HIS A 8 39.49 -2.90 -28.90
N PRO A 9 39.10 -2.98 -27.61
CA PRO A 9 37.70 -2.92 -27.23
C PRO A 9 37.18 -1.49 -27.48
N MET A 10 36.18 -1.36 -28.35
CA MET A 10 35.50 -0.10 -28.65
C MET A 10 34.88 0.50 -27.38
N PRO A 11 35.31 1.70 -26.95
CA PRO A 11 34.71 2.39 -25.82
C PRO A 11 33.43 3.09 -26.29
N GLY A 12 32.27 2.44 -26.14
CA GLY A 12 30.99 3.08 -26.44
C GLY A 12 29.77 2.18 -26.63
N ALA A 13 29.95 0.87 -26.78
CA ALA A 13 28.83 -0.07 -26.85
C ALA A 13 28.54 -0.64 -25.45
N LEU A 14 27.33 -0.43 -24.93
CA LEU A 14 26.84 -1.15 -23.76
C LEU A 14 26.95 -2.65 -24.06
N THR A 15 27.56 -3.41 -23.14
CA THR A 15 27.53 -4.88 -23.28
C THR A 15 26.08 -5.36 -23.15
N GLU A 16 25.76 -6.51 -23.75
CA GLU A 16 24.41 -7.07 -23.73
C GLU A 16 23.87 -7.21 -22.28
N GLU A 17 24.74 -7.55 -21.34
CA GLU A 17 24.44 -7.60 -19.91
C GLU A 17 24.12 -6.22 -19.30
N GLN A 18 24.84 -5.16 -19.71
CA GLN A 18 24.55 -3.78 -19.27
C GLN A 18 23.23 -3.28 -19.85
N ALA A 19 22.96 -3.58 -21.13
CA ALA A 19 21.68 -3.27 -21.76
C ALA A 19 20.51 -4.03 -21.11
N GLY A 20 20.71 -5.31 -20.77
CA GLY A 20 19.73 -6.13 -20.07
C GLY A 20 19.38 -5.58 -18.68
N ARG A 21 20.38 -5.13 -17.91
CA ARG A 21 20.14 -4.46 -16.61
C ARG A 21 19.37 -3.16 -16.77
N LEU A 22 19.75 -2.32 -17.74
CA LEU A 22 19.06 -1.06 -18.00
C LEU A 22 17.59 -1.28 -18.40
N LEU A 23 17.31 -2.26 -19.26
CA LEU A 23 15.94 -2.61 -19.66
C LEU A 23 15.12 -3.17 -18.49
N ALA A 24 15.72 -3.97 -17.62
CA ALA A 24 15.06 -4.45 -16.42
C ALA A 24 14.67 -3.29 -15.48
N ASP A 25 15.58 -2.34 -15.27
CA ASP A 25 15.34 -1.15 -14.45
C ASP A 25 14.24 -0.26 -15.06
N MET A 26 14.25 -0.07 -16.39
CA MET A 26 13.20 0.64 -17.11
C MET A 26 11.84 -0.06 -17.00
N ASN A 27 11.80 -1.38 -17.15
CA ASN A 27 10.56 -2.16 -17.01
C ASN A 27 9.99 -2.11 -15.59
N GLU A 28 10.87 -2.10 -14.57
CA GLU A 28 10.46 -1.89 -13.17
C GLU A 28 9.87 -0.49 -12.98
N ALA A 29 10.53 0.55 -13.51
CA ALA A 29 10.03 1.93 -13.43
C ALA A 29 8.69 2.12 -14.15
N ILE A 30 8.51 1.48 -15.31
CA ILE A 30 7.25 1.47 -16.06
C ILE A 30 6.16 0.80 -15.23
N ARG A 31 6.42 -0.40 -14.70
CA ARG A 31 5.47 -1.14 -13.87
C ARG A 31 5.10 -0.37 -12.60
N ALA A 32 6.07 0.25 -11.93
CA ALA A 32 5.82 1.12 -10.78
C ALA A 32 4.93 2.32 -11.18
N GLY A 33 5.18 2.93 -12.34
CA GLY A 33 4.36 4.01 -12.88
C GLY A 33 2.95 3.59 -13.28
N GLU A 34 2.77 2.35 -13.75
CA GLU A 34 1.46 1.75 -14.07
C GLU A 34 0.65 1.46 -12.81
N GLU A 35 1.27 0.84 -11.81
CA GLU A 35 0.64 0.59 -10.52
C GLU A 35 0.24 1.90 -9.84
N MET A 36 1.07 2.95 -9.92
CA MET A 36 0.73 4.29 -9.42
C MET A 36 -0.45 4.90 -10.18
N ARG A 37 -0.50 4.77 -11.51
CA ARG A 37 -1.64 5.24 -12.33
C ARG A 37 -2.93 4.48 -12.00
N LYS A 38 -2.84 3.18 -11.75
CA LYS A 38 -3.96 2.32 -11.37
C LYS A 38 -4.48 2.66 -9.98
N LEU A 39 -3.59 2.79 -9.00
CA LEU A 39 -3.92 3.24 -7.64
C LEU A 39 -4.63 4.60 -7.68
N ARG A 40 -4.10 5.55 -8.44
CA ARG A 40 -4.71 6.88 -8.62
C ARG A 40 -6.11 6.80 -9.22
N ALA A 41 -6.32 5.98 -10.25
CA ALA A 41 -7.65 5.80 -10.85
C ALA A 41 -8.65 5.23 -9.84
N GLU A 42 -8.25 4.21 -9.08
CA GLU A 42 -9.10 3.61 -8.06
C GLU A 42 -9.40 4.57 -6.90
N MET A 43 -8.43 5.39 -6.46
CA MET A 43 -8.67 6.44 -5.46
C MET A 43 -9.67 7.50 -5.96
N ILE A 44 -9.56 7.92 -7.23
CA ILE A 44 -10.53 8.86 -7.82
C ILE A 44 -11.94 8.25 -7.82
N LYS A 45 -12.08 6.96 -8.22
CA LYS A 45 -13.37 6.25 -8.16
C LYS A 45 -13.98 6.26 -6.75
N LEU A 46 -13.15 6.03 -5.74
CA LEU A 46 -13.59 6.09 -4.34
C LEU A 46 -14.07 7.49 -3.95
N PHE A 47 -13.32 8.54 -4.29
CA PHE A 47 -13.72 9.91 -3.99
C PHE A 47 -15.01 10.34 -4.71
N ILE A 48 -15.23 9.86 -5.93
CA ILE A 48 -16.50 10.04 -6.65
C ILE A 48 -17.64 9.37 -5.87
N GLY A 49 -17.43 8.13 -5.39
CA GLY A 49 -18.38 7.40 -4.54
C GLY A 49 -18.72 8.12 -3.22
N PHE A 50 -17.81 8.96 -2.70
CA PHE A 50 -18.07 9.83 -1.54
C PHE A 50 -18.78 11.15 -1.89
N GLY A 51 -19.19 11.34 -3.14
CA GLY A 51 -19.86 12.56 -3.61
C GLY A 51 -18.92 13.78 -3.71
N TRP A 52 -17.60 13.58 -3.74
CA TRP A 52 -16.67 14.69 -3.85
C TRP A 52 -16.70 15.30 -5.25
N THR A 53 -16.59 16.63 -5.31
CA THR A 53 -16.61 17.36 -6.58
C THR A 53 -15.30 17.18 -7.35
N GLN A 54 -15.37 17.23 -8.68
CA GLN A 54 -14.20 17.17 -9.58
C GLN A 54 -13.09 18.13 -9.15
N ASP A 55 -13.49 19.35 -8.79
CA ASP A 55 -12.60 20.43 -8.37
C ASP A 55 -11.90 20.11 -7.02
N ARG A 56 -12.62 19.52 -6.06
CA ARG A 56 -12.04 19.06 -4.79
C ARG A 56 -11.03 17.93 -5.00
N ILE A 57 -11.35 16.97 -5.86
CA ILE A 57 -10.46 15.84 -6.17
C ILE A 57 -9.22 16.33 -6.91
N ALA A 58 -9.37 17.24 -7.88
CA ALA A 58 -8.25 17.80 -8.66
C ALA A 58 -7.22 18.50 -7.75
N ARG A 59 -7.69 19.33 -6.81
CA ARG A 59 -6.81 19.97 -5.83
C ARG A 59 -6.07 18.97 -4.96
N LEU A 60 -6.78 18.00 -4.38
CA LEU A 60 -6.21 17.06 -3.40
C LEU A 60 -5.29 16.01 -4.04
N ALA A 61 -5.57 15.60 -5.28
CA ALA A 61 -4.74 14.67 -6.02
C ALA A 61 -3.58 15.34 -6.79
N ALA A 62 -3.42 16.67 -6.66
CA ALA A 62 -2.48 17.48 -7.45
C ALA A 62 -2.61 17.21 -8.97
N MET A 63 -3.84 17.16 -9.46
CA MET A 63 -4.17 16.86 -10.85
C MET A 63 -4.84 18.03 -11.54
N SER A 64 -4.72 18.08 -12.87
CA SER A 64 -5.51 19.00 -13.66
C SER A 64 -6.99 18.58 -13.64
N GLN A 65 -7.89 19.56 -13.59
CA GLN A 65 -9.34 19.30 -13.67
C GLN A 65 -9.73 18.46 -14.91
N PRO A 66 -9.16 18.64 -16.12
CA PRO A 66 -9.44 17.78 -17.27
C PRO A 66 -9.05 16.32 -17.06
N ALA A 67 -7.94 16.04 -16.35
CA ALA A 67 -7.51 14.67 -16.07
C ALA A 67 -8.49 13.95 -15.12
N VAL A 68 -9.04 14.66 -14.13
CA VAL A 68 -10.08 14.14 -13.24
C VAL A 68 -11.40 13.97 -13.99
N SER A 69 -11.78 14.95 -14.82
CA SER A 69 -12.99 14.90 -15.64
C SER A 69 -13.01 13.67 -16.55
N LYS A 70 -11.89 13.37 -17.22
CA LYS A 70 -11.73 12.18 -18.06
C LYS A 70 -11.91 10.87 -17.28
N GLN A 71 -11.40 10.80 -16.04
CA GLN A 71 -11.56 9.64 -15.17
C GLN A 71 -13.01 9.51 -14.67
N MET A 72 -13.65 10.63 -14.30
CA MET A 72 -15.07 10.65 -13.91
C MET A 72 -16.00 10.22 -15.06
N ALA A 73 -15.73 10.70 -16.28
CA ALA A 73 -16.50 10.32 -17.46
C ALA A 73 -16.33 8.84 -17.81
N LYS A 74 -15.10 8.31 -17.73
CA LYS A 74 -14.83 6.88 -17.91
C LYS A 74 -15.61 6.03 -16.89
N TYR A 75 -15.61 6.45 -15.63
CA TYR A 75 -16.31 5.76 -14.55
C TYR A 75 -17.83 5.76 -14.69
N ARG A 76 -18.43 6.85 -15.18
CA ARG A 76 -19.88 6.90 -15.48
C ARG A 76 -20.29 5.97 -16.62
N LEU A 77 -19.35 5.56 -17.46
CA LEU A 77 -19.58 4.62 -18.57
C LEU A 77 -19.52 3.15 -18.13
N ASP A 78 -18.82 2.86 -17.02
CA ASP A 78 -18.59 1.50 -16.51
C ASP A 78 -19.74 1.02 -15.58
N ASP A 79 -20.88 1.72 -15.55
CA ASP A 79 -22.20 1.36 -14.99
C ASP A 79 -22.21 0.42 -13.75
N GLU A 80 -21.54 0.82 -12.68
CA GLU A 80 -22.03 0.54 -11.32
C GLU A 80 -21.42 1.57 -10.36
N PRO A 81 -22.22 2.42 -9.69
CA PRO A 81 -21.70 3.19 -8.57
C PRO A 81 -21.29 2.17 -7.48
N PRO A 82 -20.00 2.06 -7.13
CA PRO A 82 -19.56 1.25 -6.02
C PRO A 82 -20.32 1.78 -4.81
N SER A 83 -21.12 0.90 -4.21
CA SER A 83 -21.73 1.12 -2.89
C SER A 83 -20.71 1.86 -2.03
N PRO A 84 -21.08 3.01 -1.45
CA PRO A 84 -20.14 3.85 -0.72
C PRO A 84 -19.40 2.94 0.24
N MET A 85 -18.11 2.75 -0.05
CA MET A 85 -17.25 1.91 0.77
C MET A 85 -17.42 2.48 2.15
N ALA A 86 -18.09 1.74 3.04
CA ALA A 86 -18.19 2.17 4.41
C ALA A 86 -16.74 2.15 4.88
N LEU A 87 -16.10 3.33 4.93
CA LEU A 87 -14.75 3.55 5.46
C LEU A 87 -14.72 3.26 6.98
N SER A 88 -15.59 2.38 7.45
CA SER A 88 -15.49 1.75 8.73
C SER A 88 -14.22 0.92 8.75
N LEU A 89 -13.45 1.10 9.81
CA LEU A 89 -12.32 0.25 10.14
C LEU A 89 -12.73 -1.21 10.35
N ASP A 90 -14.03 -1.47 10.52
CA ASP A 90 -14.61 -2.79 10.74
C ASP A 90 -14.74 -3.63 9.45
N GLN A 91 -14.03 -3.29 8.37
CA GLN A 91 -13.83 -4.22 7.26
C GLN A 91 -12.84 -5.32 7.68
N HIS A 92 -13.17 -6.58 7.37
CA HIS A 92 -12.50 -7.79 7.88
C HIS A 92 -11.83 -8.63 6.78
N ASP A 93 -11.76 -8.13 5.56
CA ASP A 93 -11.01 -8.82 4.51
C ASP A 93 -9.49 -8.66 4.72
N THR A 94 -8.73 -9.61 4.15
CA THR A 94 -7.30 -9.71 4.39
C THR A 94 -6.51 -8.47 3.95
N PRO A 95 -6.65 -7.93 2.71
CA PRO A 95 -5.88 -6.75 2.31
C PRO A 95 -6.15 -5.51 3.17
N TRP A 96 -7.38 -5.34 3.67
CA TRP A 96 -7.71 -4.25 4.59
C TRP A 96 -7.02 -4.41 5.94
N LEU A 97 -7.11 -5.59 6.54
CA LEU A 97 -6.47 -5.90 7.83
C LEU A 97 -4.95 -5.80 7.75
N GLU A 98 -4.33 -6.27 6.67
CA GLU A 98 -2.90 -6.10 6.39
C GLU A 98 -2.48 -4.63 6.36
N GLY A 99 -3.30 -3.77 5.75
CA GLY A 99 -3.03 -2.33 5.68
C GLY A 99 -3.10 -1.67 7.06
N ARG A 100 -4.10 -2.05 7.86
CA ARG A 100 -4.22 -1.58 9.24
C ARG A 100 -3.06 -2.05 10.12
N LEU A 101 -2.62 -3.31 9.96
CA LEU A 101 -1.45 -3.84 10.68
C LEU A 101 -0.18 -3.06 10.34
N TRP A 102 0.03 -2.78 9.06
CA TRP A 102 1.18 -2.00 8.61
C TRP A 102 1.17 -0.58 9.19
N ALA A 103 0.02 0.10 9.18
CA ALA A 103 -0.10 1.42 9.77
C ALA A 103 0.19 1.42 11.28
N LEU A 104 -0.32 0.43 12.01
CA LEU A 104 -0.03 0.29 13.43
C LEU A 104 1.47 0.07 13.68
N ALA A 105 2.12 -0.79 12.89
CA ALA A 105 3.55 -1.03 13.01
C ALA A 105 4.38 0.23 12.71
N GLU A 106 3.98 1.05 11.74
CA GLU A 106 4.61 2.35 11.48
C GLU A 106 4.47 3.31 12.65
N GLU A 107 3.27 3.44 13.24
CA GLU A 107 3.07 4.33 14.39
C GLU A 107 3.87 3.86 15.62
N ILE A 108 3.97 2.54 15.86
CA ILE A 108 4.83 1.98 16.92
C ILE A 108 6.29 2.30 16.65
N SER A 109 6.75 2.10 15.41
CA SER A 109 8.12 2.41 14.98
C SER A 109 8.44 3.89 15.12
N GLU A 110 7.51 4.80 14.79
CA GLU A 110 7.69 6.25 14.99
C GLU A 110 7.69 6.64 16.46
N THR A 111 6.84 6.00 17.28
CA THR A 111 6.73 6.29 18.72
C THR A 111 7.97 5.82 19.50
N LEU A 112 8.52 4.66 19.14
CA LEU A 112 9.63 4.02 19.84
C LEU A 112 10.99 4.21 19.15
N GLY A 113 11.00 4.69 17.90
CA GLY A 113 12.21 4.84 17.10
C GLY A 113 12.96 3.51 16.90
N ASP A 114 14.27 3.55 17.09
CA ASP A 114 15.17 2.41 16.90
C ASP A 114 14.98 1.29 17.92
N THR A 115 14.21 1.51 19.01
CA THR A 115 13.95 0.45 20.00
C THR A 115 12.84 -0.49 19.57
N ALA A 116 11.98 -0.09 18.62
CA ALA A 116 10.94 -0.96 18.07
C ALA A 116 11.54 -2.04 17.18
N ARG A 117 11.18 -3.29 17.46
CA ARG A 117 11.61 -4.47 16.70
C ARG A 117 10.99 -4.48 15.31
N CYS A 118 9.79 -3.93 15.17
CA CYS A 118 9.11 -3.82 13.88
C CYS A 118 9.75 -2.80 12.92
N THR A 119 10.58 -1.85 13.38
CA THR A 119 11.14 -0.73 12.58
C THR A 119 11.79 -1.21 11.28
N ARG A 120 12.74 -2.16 11.37
CA ARG A 120 13.43 -2.69 10.18
C ARG A 120 12.49 -3.43 9.21
N TYR A 121 11.43 -4.02 9.75
CA TYR A 121 10.45 -4.77 8.97
C TYR A 121 9.56 -3.82 8.17
N VAL A 122 9.06 -2.79 8.83
CA VAL A 122 8.27 -1.70 8.24
C VAL A 122 9.06 -0.99 7.15
N ASP A 123 10.33 -0.66 7.41
CA ASP A 123 11.23 -0.07 6.40
C ASP A 123 11.37 -0.95 5.15
N ALA A 124 11.44 -2.27 5.34
CA ALA A 124 11.55 -3.20 4.23
C ALA A 124 10.24 -3.27 3.42
N ILE A 125 9.07 -3.15 4.05
CA ILE A 125 7.77 -3.04 3.37
C ILE A 125 7.68 -1.72 2.60
N ALA A 126 7.99 -0.59 3.25
CA ALA A 126 7.91 0.74 2.64
C ALA A 126 8.82 0.89 1.41
N ARG A 127 9.98 0.22 1.42
CA ARG A 127 10.91 0.17 0.27
C ARG A 127 10.56 -0.90 -0.77
N GLY A 128 9.44 -1.61 -0.61
CA GLY A 128 9.01 -2.69 -1.51
C GLY A 128 9.87 -3.95 -1.47
N LYS A 129 10.81 -4.06 -0.51
CA LYS A 129 11.67 -5.24 -0.32
C LYS A 129 10.92 -6.42 0.28
N LYS A 130 9.84 -6.16 1.02
CA LYS A 130 8.91 -7.17 1.53
C LYS A 130 7.52 -6.95 0.96
N ARG A 131 6.88 -8.05 0.54
CA ARG A 131 5.49 -8.08 0.08
C ARG A 131 4.60 -8.65 1.17
N PHE A 132 3.32 -8.30 1.15
CA PHE A 132 2.32 -8.89 2.03
C PHE A 132 1.99 -10.32 1.56
N THR A 133 2.79 -11.27 2.05
CA THR A 133 2.50 -12.71 2.02
C THR A 133 2.03 -13.14 3.41
N PRO A 134 1.30 -14.26 3.56
CA PRO A 134 0.85 -14.73 4.87
C PRO A 134 1.99 -14.82 5.89
N GLU A 135 3.14 -15.37 5.50
CA GLU A 135 4.31 -15.52 6.36
C GLU A 135 4.88 -14.16 6.79
N ASN A 136 4.89 -13.20 5.87
CA ASN A 136 5.36 -11.85 6.17
C ASN A 136 4.39 -11.09 7.08
N VAL A 137 3.09 -11.32 6.92
CA VAL A 137 2.04 -10.75 7.78
C VAL A 137 2.15 -11.32 9.19
N ASP A 138 2.31 -12.64 9.33
CA ASP A 138 2.46 -13.30 10.64
C ASP A 138 3.72 -12.85 11.38
N GLU A 139 4.84 -12.70 10.66
CA GLU A 139 6.06 -12.15 11.26
C GLU A 139 5.87 -10.70 11.71
N LEU A 140 5.17 -9.88 10.93
CA LEU A 140 4.84 -8.50 11.33
C LEU A 140 3.94 -8.48 12.58
N ARG A 141 2.94 -9.38 12.67
CA ARG A 141 2.10 -9.53 13.87
C ARG A 141 2.95 -9.84 15.10
N ARG A 142 3.86 -10.82 14.98
CA ARG A 142 4.76 -11.23 16.07
C ARG A 142 5.62 -10.08 16.57
N LEU A 143 6.19 -9.28 15.67
CA LEU A 143 7.02 -8.12 16.02
C LEU A 143 6.21 -7.03 16.71
N VAL A 144 5.02 -6.70 16.18
CA VAL A 144 4.12 -5.71 16.78
C VAL A 144 3.68 -6.15 18.18
N GLU A 145 3.30 -7.41 18.35
CA GLU A 145 2.91 -7.94 19.66
C GLU A 145 4.05 -7.88 20.68
N GLU A 146 5.28 -8.19 20.25
CA GLU A 146 6.45 -8.09 21.10
C GLU A 146 6.72 -6.64 21.53
N ASP A 147 6.62 -5.69 20.59
CA ASP A 147 6.80 -4.26 20.88
C ASP A 147 5.71 -3.73 21.83
N LEU A 148 4.44 -4.09 21.61
CA LEU A 148 3.33 -3.71 22.49
C LEU A 148 3.51 -4.27 23.91
N ARG A 149 3.96 -5.53 24.03
CA ARG A 149 4.21 -6.18 25.31
C ARG A 149 5.38 -5.55 26.06
N LEU A 150 6.49 -5.27 25.37
CA LEU A 150 7.70 -4.72 25.98
C LEU A 150 7.56 -3.23 26.34
N HIS A 151 6.82 -2.47 25.54
CA HIS A 151 6.75 -1.01 25.65
C HIS A 151 5.38 -0.49 26.13
N ARG A 152 4.60 -1.33 26.82
CA ARG A 152 3.24 -1.01 27.29
C ARG A 152 3.11 0.30 28.07
N ALA A 153 4.16 0.71 28.78
CA ALA A 153 4.18 1.97 29.53
C ALA A 153 4.42 3.21 28.66
N THR A 154 4.96 3.02 27.45
CA THR A 154 5.34 4.09 26.52
C THR A 154 4.32 4.24 25.39
N VAL A 155 3.73 3.14 24.93
CA VAL A 155 2.75 3.17 23.84
C VAL A 155 1.33 3.47 24.35
N PRO A 156 0.52 4.25 23.60
CA PRO A 156 -0.88 4.47 23.92
C PRO A 156 -1.68 3.16 23.99
N GLY A 157 -2.64 3.07 24.91
CA GLY A 157 -3.52 1.90 25.03
C GLY A 157 -4.36 1.62 23.77
N SER A 158 -4.64 2.66 22.98
CA SER A 158 -5.32 2.56 21.69
C SER A 158 -4.57 1.68 20.67
N TYR A 159 -3.24 1.53 20.81
CA TYR A 159 -2.44 0.67 19.94
C TYR A 159 -2.71 -0.81 20.22
N GLN A 160 -2.85 -1.18 21.50
CA GLN A 160 -3.24 -2.53 21.90
C GLN A 160 -4.66 -2.85 21.41
N ASP A 161 -5.60 -1.94 21.61
CA ASP A 161 -6.99 -2.12 21.15
C ASP A 161 -7.07 -2.29 19.61
N ALA A 162 -6.24 -1.54 18.88
CA ALA A 162 -6.13 -1.66 17.44
C ALA A 162 -5.55 -3.03 17.04
N TYR A 163 -4.44 -3.46 17.67
CA TYR A 163 -3.83 -4.76 17.42
C TYR A 163 -4.82 -5.90 17.67
N ASP A 164 -5.51 -5.90 18.81
CA ASP A 164 -6.43 -6.98 19.18
C ASP A 164 -7.58 -7.11 18.17
N ARG A 165 -8.11 -6.00 17.65
CA ARG A 165 -9.14 -6.03 16.59
C ARG A 165 -8.59 -6.57 15.28
N ILE A 166 -7.39 -6.16 14.89
CA ILE A 166 -6.75 -6.61 13.64
C ILE A 166 -6.42 -8.10 13.72
N SER A 167 -5.78 -8.52 14.82
CA SER A 167 -5.37 -9.90 15.09
C SER A 167 -6.58 -10.85 15.06
N ARG A 168 -7.66 -10.50 15.76
CA ARG A 168 -8.92 -11.25 15.69
C ARG A 168 -9.49 -11.34 14.27
N GLY A 169 -9.39 -10.27 13.48
CA GLY A 169 -9.84 -10.28 12.09
C GLY A 169 -9.02 -11.20 11.19
N LEU A 170 -7.71 -11.27 11.42
CA LEU A 170 -6.79 -12.11 10.64
C LEU A 170 -6.91 -13.61 10.99
N ASP A 171 -7.28 -13.92 12.23
CA ASP A 171 -7.46 -15.30 12.69
C ASP A 171 -8.79 -15.93 12.26
N VAL A 172 -9.77 -15.12 11.88
CA VAL A 172 -11.04 -15.62 11.36
C VAL A 172 -10.85 -15.98 9.88
N PRO A 173 -10.98 -17.26 9.49
CA PRO A 173 -10.93 -17.62 8.09
C PRO A 173 -12.00 -16.84 7.34
N PRO A 174 -11.71 -16.33 6.12
CA PRO A 174 -12.64 -15.47 5.39
C PRO A 174 -13.96 -16.22 5.26
N LYS A 175 -14.99 -15.73 5.97
CA LYS A 175 -16.32 -16.30 5.87
C LYS A 175 -16.69 -16.24 4.40
N PRO A 176 -17.07 -17.35 3.75
CA PRO A 176 -17.55 -17.29 2.38
C PRO A 176 -18.76 -16.37 2.40
N THR A 177 -18.61 -15.18 1.82
CA THR A 177 -19.63 -14.15 1.80
C THR A 177 -20.74 -14.65 0.88
N THR A 178 -21.71 -15.38 1.44
CA THR A 178 -23.03 -15.45 0.84
C THR A 178 -23.49 -14.01 0.66
N ALA A 179 -23.73 -13.67 -0.60
CA ALA A 179 -24.07 -12.34 -1.11
C ALA A 179 -24.72 -11.42 -0.07
N THR A 180 -24.10 -10.26 0.20
CA THR A 180 -24.72 -8.92 0.30
C THR A 180 -23.67 -7.88 0.75
N THR A 181 -23.46 -6.86 -0.09
CA THR A 181 -22.86 -5.52 0.21
C THR A 181 -21.36 -5.36 0.50
N THR A 182 -20.47 -5.85 -0.36
CA THR A 182 -19.20 -5.11 -0.59
C THR A 182 -18.82 -5.22 -2.06
N PRO A 183 -18.78 -4.12 -2.83
CA PRO A 183 -18.25 -4.18 -4.18
C PRO A 183 -16.76 -4.48 -4.10
N ALA A 184 -16.35 -5.61 -4.65
CA ALA A 184 -14.95 -5.99 -4.88
C ALA A 184 -14.35 -5.15 -6.04
N THR A 185 -14.49 -3.83 -6.00
CA THR A 185 -14.12 -2.95 -7.13
C THR A 185 -12.69 -2.44 -7.07
N ALA A 186 -12.05 -2.43 -5.89
CA ALA A 186 -10.67 -1.97 -5.73
C ALA A 186 -9.70 -3.15 -5.57
N SER A 187 -8.52 -3.07 -6.20
CA SER A 187 -7.48 -4.09 -6.09
C SER A 187 -6.94 -4.23 -4.66
N ALA A 188 -6.44 -5.42 -4.29
CA ALA A 188 -5.87 -5.66 -2.96
C ALA A 188 -4.81 -4.61 -2.52
N PRO A 189 -3.87 -4.16 -3.38
CA PRO A 189 -2.96 -3.07 -3.06
C PRO A 189 -3.66 -1.76 -2.68
N VAL A 190 -4.70 -1.36 -3.43
CA VAL A 190 -5.45 -0.12 -3.17
C VAL A 190 -6.12 -0.19 -1.80
N ARG A 191 -6.78 -1.32 -1.52
CA ARG A 191 -7.50 -1.53 -0.27
C ARG A 191 -6.56 -1.52 0.93
N ARG A 192 -5.38 -2.12 0.78
CA ARG A 192 -4.31 -2.08 1.78
C ARG A 192 -3.81 -0.67 2.05
N THR A 193 -3.47 0.08 1.00
CA THR A 193 -3.00 1.47 1.14
C THR A 193 -4.06 2.38 1.75
N LEU A 194 -5.34 2.20 1.39
CA LEU A 194 -6.43 2.96 1.97
C LEU A 194 -6.62 2.66 3.47
N ALA A 195 -6.66 1.38 3.82
CA ALA A 195 -6.78 0.95 5.21
C ALA A 195 -5.60 1.43 6.07
N HIS A 196 -4.38 1.39 5.51
CA HIS A 196 -3.18 1.95 6.12
C HIS A 196 -3.37 3.43 6.42
N ARG A 197 -3.75 4.23 5.43
CA ARG A 197 -3.92 5.69 5.62
C ARG A 197 -4.96 6.03 6.67
N ILE A 198 -6.13 5.40 6.62
CA ILE A 198 -7.22 5.65 7.57
C ILE A 198 -6.79 5.28 9.00
N GLN A 199 -6.12 4.14 9.17
CA GLN A 199 -5.62 3.71 10.47
C GLN A 199 -4.57 4.70 11.01
N ARG A 200 -3.63 5.18 10.19
CA ARG A 200 -2.64 6.20 10.59
C ARG A 200 -3.28 7.49 11.04
N ASP A 201 -4.22 8.03 10.25
CA ASP A 201 -4.91 9.27 10.58
C ASP A 201 -5.70 9.16 11.90
N ARG A 202 -6.28 7.98 12.20
CA ARG A 202 -6.95 7.72 13.48
C ARG A 202 -5.96 7.65 14.65
N LEU A 203 -4.89 6.87 14.52
CA LEU A 203 -3.91 6.70 15.60
C LEU A 203 -3.24 8.04 15.97
N LYS A 204 -3.01 8.93 14.98
CA LYS A 204 -2.51 10.29 15.22
C LYS A 204 -3.54 11.26 15.82
N GLY A 205 -4.84 10.99 15.63
CA GLY A 205 -5.91 11.77 16.26
C GLY A 205 -6.21 11.32 17.70
N ASP A 206 -5.88 10.07 18.03
CA ASP A 206 -6.10 9.44 19.34
C ASP A 206 -4.86 9.53 20.27
N ALA A 207 -3.70 9.98 19.75
CA ALA A 207 -2.42 10.14 20.47
C ALA A 207 -2.19 11.61 20.91
#